data_AF-A0A9D1E7E1-F1
#
_entry.id   AF-A0A9D1E7E1-F1
#
_cell.length_a   1.000
_cell.length_b   1.000
_cell.length_c   1.000
_cell.angle_alpha   90.00
_cell.angle_beta   90.00
_cell.angle_gamma   90.00
#
_symmetry.space_group_name_H-M   'P 1'
#
loop_
_entity.id
_entity.type
_entity.pdbx_description
1 polymer ?
#
loop_
_entity_poly.entity_id
_entity_poly.type
_entity_poly.pdbx_seq_one_letter_code
_entity_poly.pdbx_strand_id
1 'polypeptide(L)' 'MQDILKEYGPAIITVVAVVALVTVVTAVIGTDGTSVVGQAFTDLIENFFDSANSAAGL' A
#
# COMPACT_ATOMS: atom_id res chain seq x y z
N MET A 1 10.15 8.05 34.81
CA MET A 1 9.43 8.01 33.51
C MET A 1 9.99 9.02 32.51
N GLN A 2 10.26 10.27 32.91
CA GLN A 2 10.90 11.26 32.03
C GLN A 2 12.31 10.86 31.55
N ASP A 3 13.09 10.15 32.38
CA ASP A 3 14.44 9.69 31.99
C ASP A 3 14.41 8.59 30.93
N ILE A 4 13.45 7.66 31.01
CA ILE A 4 13.21 6.63 29.98
C ILE A 4 12.87 7.28 28.63
N LEU A 5 12.04 8.33 28.64
CA LEU A 5 11.68 9.02 27.39
C LEU A 5 12.83 9.85 26.84
N LYS A 6 13.75 10.33 27.68
CA LYS A 6 14.98 11.01 27.23
C LYS A 6 16.01 10.04 26.65
N GLU A 7 16.18 8.88 27.27
CA GLU A 7 17.20 7.91 26.87
C GLU A 7 16.74 7.02 25.71
N TYR A 8 15.47 6.58 25.71
CA TYR A 8 14.90 5.74 24.67
C TYR A 8 14.03 6.50 23.65
N GLY A 9 13.83 7.80 23.84
CA GLY A 9 13.06 8.64 22.92
C GLY A 9 13.44 8.44 21.44
N PRO A 10 14.73 8.45 21.08
CA PRO A 10 15.15 8.20 19.70
C PRO A 10 14.73 6.81 19.19
N ALA A 11 14.91 5.77 20.00
CA ALA A 11 14.55 4.39 19.63
C ALA A 11 13.02 4.20 19.53
N ILE A 12 12.24 4.88 20.37
CA ILE A 12 10.78 4.84 20.30
C ILE A 12 10.28 5.53 19.02
N ILE A 13 10.85 6.69 18.68
CA ILE A 13 10.50 7.43 17.45
C ILE A 13 10.78 6.59 16.21
N THR A 14 11.91 5.89 16.15
CA THR A 14 12.23 5.04 14.99
C THR A 14 11.26 3.87 14.85
N VAL A 15 10.89 3.21 15.95
CA VAL A 15 9.89 2.14 15.93
C VAL A 15 8.54 2.66 15.43
N VAL A 16 8.08 3.81 15.95
CA VAL A 16 6.83 4.43 15.51
C VAL A 16 6.86 4.78 14.02
N ALA A 17 7.98 5.32 13.53
CA ALA A 17 8.15 5.65 12.12
C ALA A 17 8.09 4.41 11.22
N VAL A 18 8.73 3.30 11.61
CA VAL A 18 8.70 2.04 10.85
C VAL A 18 7.28 1.46 10.84
N VAL A 19 6.59 1.46 11.98
CA VAL A 19 5.20 0.97 12.06
C VAL A 19 4.27 1.81 11.20
N ALA A 20 4.43 3.14 11.21
CA ALA A 20 3.66 4.04 10.34
C ALA A 20 3.93 3.75 8.85
N LEU A 21 5.20 3.55 8.48
CA LEU A 21 5.56 3.20 7.10
C LEU A 21 4.93 1.88 6.66
N VAL A 22 5.03 0.83 7.48
CA VAL A 22 4.41 -0.47 7.19
C VAL A 22 2.90 -0.30 7.01
N THR A 23 2.23 0.42 7.92
CA THR A 23 0.78 0.67 7.84
C THR A 23 0.38 1.33 6.53
N VAL A 24 1.13 2.35 6.08
CA VAL A 24 0.89 3.02 4.79
C VAL A 24 1.07 2.05 3.62
N VAL A 25 2.16 1.29 3.61
CA VAL A 25 2.44 0.30 2.56
C VAL A 25 1.33 -0.75 2.50
N THR A 26 0.90 -1.28 3.65
CA THR A 26 -0.18 -2.28 3.72
C THR A 26 -1.52 -1.70 3.29
N ALA A 27 -1.82 -0.42 3.59
CA ALA A 27 -3.04 0.22 3.14
C ALA A 27 -3.07 0.45 1.62
N VAL A 28 -1.92 0.77 1.01
CA VAL A 28 -1.81 1.04 -0.43
C VAL A 28 -1.77 -0.25 -1.25
N ILE A 29 -0.91 -1.20 -0.86
CA ILE A 29 -0.76 -2.50 -1.54
C ILE A 29 -1.90 -3.44 -1.19
N GLY A 30 -2.57 -3.23 -0.05
CA GLY A 30 -3.64 -4.08 0.48
C GLY A 30 -3.17 -5.49 0.82
N THR A 31 -3.95 -6.20 1.64
CA THR A 31 -3.81 -7.64 1.84
C THR A 31 -4.88 -8.44 1.11
N ASP A 32 -5.90 -7.72 0.62
CA ASP A 32 -7.15 -8.27 0.11
C ASP A 32 -7.50 -7.57 -1.22
N GLY A 33 -8.51 -8.09 -1.95
CA GLY A 33 -8.91 -7.56 -3.27
C GLY A 33 -9.40 -6.11 -3.30
N THR A 34 -9.50 -5.43 -2.16
CA THR A 34 -9.85 -4.00 -2.06
C THR A 34 -8.64 -3.07 -2.06
N SER A 35 -7.44 -3.59 -2.29
CA SER A 35 -6.21 -2.81 -2.46
C SER A 35 -6.35 -1.72 -3.53
N VAL A 36 -5.84 -0.52 -3.24
CA VAL A 36 -5.77 0.58 -4.23
C VAL A 36 -4.88 0.18 -5.41
N VAL A 37 -3.71 -0.42 -5.14
CA VAL A 37 -2.80 -0.89 -6.19
C VAL A 37 -3.37 -2.11 -6.92
N GLY A 38 -4.01 -3.02 -6.18
CA GLY A 38 -4.64 -4.20 -6.75
C GLY A 38 -5.77 -3.85 -7.71
N GLN A 39 -6.66 -2.92 -7.32
CA GLN A 39 -7.72 -2.42 -8.20
C GLN A 39 -7.14 -1.72 -9.42
N ALA A 40 -6.19 -0.81 -9.25
CA ALA A 40 -5.56 -0.12 -10.38
C ALA A 40 -4.92 -1.09 -11.39
N PHE A 41 -4.33 -2.20 -10.91
CA PHE A 41 -3.78 -3.22 -11.79
C PHE A 41 -4.85 -4.07 -12.47
N THR A 42 -5.90 -4.45 -11.75
CA THR A 42 -7.06 -5.14 -12.33
C THR A 42 -7.71 -4.29 -13.42
N ASP A 43 -7.97 -3.02 -13.13
CA ASP A 43 -8.53 -2.06 -14.08
C ASP A 43 -7.65 -1.94 -15.34
N LEU A 44 -6.33 -1.91 -15.18
CA LEU A 44 -5.41 -1.89 -16.32
C LEU A 44 -5.54 -3.14 -17.20
N ILE A 45 -5.67 -4.32 -16.59
CA ILE A 45 -5.85 -5.59 -17.31
C ILE A 45 -7.20 -5.64 -18.00
N GLU A 46 -8.28 -5.28 -17.32
CA GLU A 46 -9.64 -5.24 -17.88
C GLU A 46 -9.70 -4.30 -19.09
N ASN A 47 -9.20 -3.08 -18.94
CA ASN A 47 -9.14 -2.09 -20.03
C ASN A 47 -8.29 -2.57 -21.21
N PHE A 48 -7.20 -3.30 -20.95
CA PHE A 48 -6.37 -3.89 -22.00
C PHE A 48 -7.17 -4.93 -22.81
N PHE A 49 -7.88 -5.84 -22.14
CA PHE A 49 -8.69 -6.86 -22.81
C PHE A 49 -9.88 -6.27 -23.56
N ASP A 50 -10.57 -5.28 -22.98
CA ASP A 50 -11.67 -4.58 -23.65
C ASP A 50 -11.19 -3.89 -24.93
N SER A 51 -10.03 -3.24 -24.87
CA SER A 51 -9.39 -2.62 -26.04
C SER A 51 -9.00 -3.66 -27.08
N ALA A 52 -8.45 -4.79 -26.66
CA ALA A 52 -8.04 -5.87 -27.56
C ALA A 52 -9.23 -6.57 -28.24
N ASN A 53 -10.30 -6.85 -27.50
CA ASN A 53 -11.53 -7.44 -28.04
C ASN A 53 -12.20 -6.49 -29.03
N SER A 54 -12.31 -5.20 -28.67
CA SER A 54 -12.83 -4.16 -29.55
C SER A 54 -12.01 -4.05 -30.85
N ALA A 55 -10.67 -4.11 -30.75
CA ALA A 55 -9.78 -4.09 -31.91
C ALA A 55 -9.89 -5.36 -32.77
N ALA A 56 -10.19 -6.51 -32.15
CA ALA A 56 -10.42 -7.78 -32.84
C ALA A 56 -11.83 -7.88 -33.48
N GLY A 57 -12.73 -6.95 -33.18
CA GLY A 57 -14.12 -6.96 -33.65
C GLY A 57 -14.98 -8.04 -33.02
N LEU A 58 -14.64 -8.47 -31.80
CA LEU A 58 -15.40 -9.40 -30.96
C LEU A 58 -16.31 -8.65 -30.00
#